data_AF-A0A2A4P7Y9-F1
#
_entry.id   AF-A0A2A4P7Y9-F1
#
_cell.length_a   1.000
_cell.length_b   1.000
_cell.length_c   1.000
_cell.angle_alpha   90.00
_cell.angle_beta   90.00
_cell.angle_gamma   90.00
#
_symmetry.space_group_name_H-M   'P 1'
#
loop_
_entity.id
_entity.type
_entity.pdbx_description
1 polymer ?
#
loop_
_entity_poly.entity_id
_entity_poly.type
_entity_poly.pdbx_seq_one_letter_code
_entity_poly.pdbx_strand_id
1 'polypeptide(L)'
;MKKPVRIQLSCRKGFRMQDMSPDGRPVVKVARPGKWGNPFTVKSELKAGYKPEDCASMAVFAFQEWLKGSQSYSGFESQREYINSNITDLAGKHLACFCPLDRPCHADVLLRMAYKPMTLIEEIDNALDILARKICEGQTGAIVIYESLEADRSILINRETTMDRIRARGNKSAASPRACAEG
;
A
#
# COMPACT_ATOMS: atom_id res chain seq x y z
N MET A 1 15.89 -9.58 4.60
CA MET A 1 15.71 -9.15 3.19
C MET A 1 15.71 -7.63 3.11
N LYS A 2 16.17 -7.02 2.00
CA LYS A 2 16.11 -5.55 1.80
C LYS A 2 14.66 -5.14 1.48
N LYS A 3 14.19 -4.05 2.09
CA LYS A 3 12.81 -3.54 1.88
C LYS A 3 12.69 -2.86 0.51
N PRO A 4 11.53 -2.93 -0.17
CA PRO A 4 11.32 -2.16 -1.39
C PRO A 4 11.45 -0.66 -1.11
N VAL A 5 12.16 0.05 -1.98
CA VAL A 5 12.41 1.49 -1.89
C VAL A 5 11.70 2.30 -2.99
N ARG A 6 11.61 3.62 -2.75
CA ARG A 6 11.16 4.62 -3.72
C ARG A 6 12.29 4.95 -4.70
N ILE A 7 11.95 5.06 -5.98
CA ILE A 7 12.87 5.47 -7.06
C ILE A 7 12.36 6.79 -7.66
N GLN A 8 13.28 7.72 -7.94
CA GLN A 8 12.94 8.94 -8.66
C GLN A 8 13.00 8.71 -10.17
N LEU A 9 11.92 9.05 -10.87
CA LEU A 9 11.86 9.04 -12.32
C LEU A 9 12.59 10.24 -12.91
N SER A 10 13.16 10.05 -14.10
CA SER A 10 13.79 11.12 -14.88
C SER A 10 13.31 11.09 -16.33
N CYS A 11 13.12 12.27 -16.92
CA CYS A 11 12.84 12.43 -18.36
C CYS A 11 14.12 12.56 -19.20
N ARG A 12 15.32 12.40 -18.59
CA ARG A 12 16.58 12.46 -19.33
C ARG A 12 16.64 11.36 -20.37
N LYS A 13 17.14 11.69 -21.56
CA LYS A 13 17.36 10.72 -22.65
C LYS A 13 18.22 9.56 -22.13
N GLY A 14 17.81 8.34 -22.40
CA GLY A 14 18.50 7.12 -21.95
C GLY A 14 18.14 6.64 -20.55
N PHE A 15 17.28 7.34 -19.81
CA PHE A 15 16.78 6.84 -18.52
C PHE A 15 15.95 5.57 -18.71
N ARG A 16 16.30 4.51 -17.96
CA ARG A 16 15.57 3.24 -17.93
C ARG A 16 15.19 2.94 -16.49
N MET A 17 13.89 2.94 -16.22
CA MET A 17 13.35 2.81 -14.86
C MET A 17 13.79 1.53 -14.15
N GLN A 18 13.86 0.40 -14.89
CA GLN A 18 14.24 -0.89 -14.29
C GLN A 18 15.71 -0.96 -13.91
N ASP A 19 16.59 -0.27 -14.66
CA ASP A 19 18.03 -0.23 -14.40
C ASP A 19 18.36 0.49 -13.07
N MET A 20 17.39 1.24 -12.52
CA MET A 20 17.51 1.91 -11.21
C MET A 20 17.20 1.00 -10.02
N SER A 21 16.82 -0.26 -10.27
CA SER A 21 16.52 -1.23 -9.21
C SER A 21 17.80 -1.68 -8.49
N PRO A 22 17.98 -1.38 -7.19
CA PRO A 22 19.20 -1.71 -6.44
C PRO A 22 19.42 -3.21 -6.19
N ASP A 23 18.37 -4.04 -6.30
CA ASP A 23 18.43 -5.48 -6.05
C ASP A 23 17.76 -6.31 -7.14
N GLY A 24 17.48 -5.70 -8.29
CA GLY A 24 16.93 -6.38 -9.46
C GLY A 24 15.43 -6.68 -9.40
N ARG A 25 14.72 -6.30 -8.33
CA ARG A 25 13.25 -6.45 -8.28
C ARG A 25 12.55 -5.53 -9.31
N PRO A 26 11.31 -5.85 -9.71
CA PRO A 26 10.54 -5.00 -10.60
C PRO A 26 10.28 -3.61 -10.01
N VAL A 27 10.40 -2.58 -10.85
CA VAL A 27 10.02 -1.20 -10.54
C VAL A 27 8.68 -0.87 -11.19
N VAL A 28 7.73 -0.30 -10.43
CA VAL A 28 6.41 0.10 -10.89
C VAL A 28 6.30 1.61 -10.90
N LYS A 29 5.92 2.18 -12.06
CA LYS A 29 5.59 3.60 -12.17
C LYS A 29 4.28 3.89 -11.44
N VAL A 30 4.33 4.76 -10.44
CA VAL A 30 3.15 5.25 -9.70
C VAL A 30 2.88 6.74 -9.94
N ALA A 31 3.67 7.40 -10.79
CA ALA A 31 3.44 8.78 -11.20
C ALA A 31 2.16 8.97 -12.04
N ARG A 32 1.64 10.20 -12.05
CA ARG A 32 0.55 10.62 -12.94
C ARG A 32 0.99 10.72 -14.42
N PRO A 33 0.05 10.56 -15.38
CA PRO A 33 -1.30 10.00 -15.21
C PRO A 33 -1.21 8.48 -14.98
N GLY A 34 -2.02 7.94 -14.07
CA GLY A 34 -2.02 6.51 -13.76
C GLY A 34 -2.88 6.18 -12.55
N LYS A 35 -3.36 4.93 -12.46
CA LYS A 35 -4.28 4.49 -11.40
C LYS A 35 -3.69 4.58 -9.98
N TRP A 36 -2.36 4.48 -9.87
CA TRP A 36 -1.61 4.63 -8.62
C TRP A 36 -1.22 6.08 -8.28
N GLY A 37 -1.53 7.04 -9.16
CA GLY A 37 -1.12 8.44 -8.98
C GLY A 37 -1.92 9.14 -7.88
N ASN A 38 -1.29 10.04 -7.14
CA ASN A 38 -1.99 10.92 -6.21
C ASN A 38 -2.92 11.90 -6.96
N PRO A 39 -4.25 11.91 -6.75
CA PRO A 39 -5.14 12.90 -7.35
C PRO A 39 -4.92 14.32 -6.79
N PHE A 40 -4.46 14.45 -5.54
CA PHE A 40 -4.14 15.73 -4.91
C PHE A 40 -2.78 16.24 -5.41
N THR A 41 -2.70 17.54 -5.73
CA THR A 41 -1.55 18.13 -6.42
C THR A 41 -0.96 19.27 -5.60
N VAL A 42 0.35 19.48 -5.68
CA VAL A 42 0.99 20.69 -5.13
C VAL A 42 0.29 21.97 -5.63
N LYS A 43 -0.17 21.97 -6.88
CA LYS A 43 -0.91 23.09 -7.48
C LYS A 43 -2.30 23.30 -6.85
N SER A 44 -3.00 22.24 -6.43
CA SER A 44 -4.29 22.35 -5.76
C SER A 44 -4.12 22.84 -4.34
N GLU A 45 -3.12 22.34 -3.61
CA GLU A 45 -2.82 22.81 -2.25
C GLU A 45 -2.40 24.28 -2.23
N LEU A 46 -1.59 24.71 -3.21
CA LEU A 46 -1.22 26.12 -3.34
C LEU A 46 -2.45 27.01 -3.58
N LYS A 47 -3.40 26.55 -4.41
CA LYS A 47 -4.67 27.25 -4.64
C LYS A 47 -5.58 27.26 -3.41
N ALA A 48 -5.46 26.27 -2.53
CA ALA A 48 -6.17 26.21 -1.27
C ALA A 48 -5.57 27.14 -0.18
N GLY A 49 -4.46 27.82 -0.49
CA GLY A 49 -3.85 28.82 0.40
C GLY A 49 -2.69 28.30 1.24
N TYR A 50 -2.23 27.06 1.02
CA TYR A 50 -1.04 26.54 1.69
C TYR A 50 0.23 27.19 1.14
N LYS A 51 1.25 27.31 2.00
CA LYS A 51 2.56 27.81 1.60
C LYS A 51 3.24 26.84 0.63
N PRO A 52 4.02 27.30 -0.36
CA PRO A 52 4.69 26.44 -1.34
C PRO A 52 5.49 25.29 -0.74
N GLU A 53 6.18 25.53 0.37
CA GLU A 53 7.00 24.56 1.09
C GLU A 53 6.20 23.42 1.73
N ASP A 54 4.93 23.69 2.09
CA ASP A 54 4.05 22.73 2.77
C ASP A 54 3.17 21.96 1.78
N CYS A 55 2.95 22.49 0.57
CA CYS A 55 2.03 21.93 -0.42
C CYS A 55 2.32 20.47 -0.76
N ALA A 56 3.59 20.05 -0.81
CA ALA A 56 3.94 18.65 -1.06
C ALA A 56 3.50 17.74 0.09
N SER A 57 3.74 18.16 1.33
CA SER A 57 3.28 17.46 2.53
C SER A 57 1.77 17.39 2.60
N MET A 58 1.08 18.49 2.30
CA MET A 58 -0.39 18.55 2.31
C MET A 58 -1.00 17.65 1.24
N ALA A 59 -0.44 17.61 0.03
CA ALA A 59 -0.94 16.72 -1.02
C ALA A 59 -0.77 15.23 -0.64
N VAL A 60 0.33 14.87 0.03
CA VAL A 60 0.57 13.50 0.52
C VAL A 60 -0.35 13.16 1.69
N PHE A 61 -0.58 14.12 2.60
CA PHE A 61 -1.51 13.96 3.71
C PHE A 61 -2.94 13.75 3.21
N ALA A 62 -3.42 14.62 2.31
CA ALA A 62 -4.72 14.50 1.66
C ALA A 62 -4.89 13.12 1.00
N PHE A 63 -3.87 12.65 0.27
CA PHE A 63 -3.87 11.32 -0.33
C PHE A 63 -4.03 10.20 0.68
N GLN A 64 -3.29 10.28 1.79
CA GLN A 64 -3.34 9.27 2.84
C GLN A 64 -4.71 9.23 3.52
N GLU A 65 -5.27 10.40 3.89
CA GLU A 65 -6.57 10.48 4.55
C GLU A 65 -7.72 10.09 3.61
N TRP A 66 -7.61 10.46 2.33
CA TRP A 66 -8.52 10.00 1.29
C TRP A 66 -8.50 8.48 1.16
N LEU A 67 -7.33 7.82 1.11
CA LEU A 67 -7.24 6.36 1.06
C LEU A 67 -7.91 5.68 2.27
N LYS A 68 -7.86 6.30 3.45
CA LYS A 68 -8.54 5.84 4.68
C LYS A 68 -10.06 6.06 4.67
N GLY A 69 -10.60 6.77 3.68
CA GLY A 69 -12.02 7.07 3.58
C GLY A 69 -12.47 8.30 4.37
N SER A 70 -11.58 9.25 4.65
CA SER A 70 -11.95 10.52 5.25
C SER A 70 -12.96 11.27 4.36
N GLN A 71 -14.04 11.78 4.97
CA GLN A 71 -15.06 12.58 4.26
C GLN A 71 -14.57 13.99 3.92
N SER A 72 -13.48 14.46 4.56
CA SER A 72 -12.88 15.77 4.26
C SER A 72 -12.21 15.82 2.88
N TYR A 73 -11.94 14.65 2.28
CA TYR A 73 -11.35 14.53 0.96
C TYR A 73 -12.28 13.68 0.08
N SER A 74 -13.00 14.34 -0.82
CA SER A 74 -13.94 13.71 -1.76
C SER A 74 -13.45 13.77 -3.20
N GLY A 75 -14.07 12.94 -4.06
CA GLY A 75 -13.72 12.76 -5.46
C GLY A 75 -12.78 11.59 -5.71
N PHE A 76 -12.74 11.14 -6.96
CA PHE A 76 -11.88 10.05 -7.44
C PHE A 76 -12.15 8.68 -6.79
N GLU A 77 -13.36 8.44 -6.28
CA GLU A 77 -13.72 7.25 -5.50
C GLU A 77 -13.38 5.94 -6.22
N SER A 78 -13.59 5.87 -7.53
CA SER A 78 -13.21 4.70 -8.35
C SER A 78 -11.71 4.42 -8.34
N GLN A 79 -10.88 5.47 -8.31
CA GLN A 79 -9.44 5.34 -8.18
C GLN A 79 -9.06 4.89 -6.76
N ARG A 80 -9.72 5.42 -5.72
CA ARG A 80 -9.51 5.01 -4.33
C ARG A 80 -9.76 3.52 -4.16
N GLU A 81 -10.90 3.06 -4.67
CA GLU A 81 -11.30 1.67 -4.62
C GLU A 81 -10.30 0.78 -5.36
N TYR A 82 -9.86 1.19 -6.56
CA TYR A 82 -8.82 0.48 -7.29
C TYR A 82 -7.54 0.34 -6.47
N ILE A 83 -7.03 1.43 -5.88
CA ILE A 83 -5.80 1.39 -5.08
C ILE A 83 -5.96 0.44 -3.90
N ASN A 84 -7.05 0.56 -3.14
CA ASN A 84 -7.28 -0.25 -1.94
C ASN A 84 -7.45 -1.74 -2.26
N SER A 85 -8.13 -2.08 -3.36
CA SER A 85 -8.38 -3.47 -3.77
C SER A 85 -7.18 -4.14 -4.42
N ASN A 86 -6.22 -3.38 -4.96
CA ASN A 86 -5.09 -3.93 -5.70
C ASN A 86 -3.74 -3.64 -5.02
N ILE A 87 -3.71 -3.05 -3.82
CA ILE A 87 -2.47 -2.59 -3.17
C ILE A 87 -1.41 -3.69 -3.01
N THR A 88 -1.84 -4.94 -2.89
CA THR A 88 -1.00 -6.14 -2.83
C THR A 88 -0.21 -6.39 -4.12
N ASP A 89 -0.67 -5.89 -5.27
CA ASP A 89 0.06 -5.96 -6.53
C ASP A 89 1.38 -5.18 -6.48
N LEU A 90 1.52 -4.24 -5.55
CA LEU A 90 2.75 -3.48 -5.34
C LEU A 90 3.71 -4.15 -4.35
N ALA A 91 3.28 -5.21 -3.68
CA ALA A 91 4.08 -5.90 -2.69
C ALA A 91 5.36 -6.47 -3.32
N GLY A 92 6.47 -6.32 -2.60
CA GLY A 92 7.78 -6.75 -3.07
C GLY A 92 8.37 -5.93 -4.24
N LYS A 93 7.72 -4.87 -4.74
CA LYS A 93 8.18 -4.06 -5.89
C LYS A 93 8.68 -2.68 -5.48
N HIS A 94 9.64 -2.14 -6.22
CA HIS A 94 10.02 -0.72 -6.08
C HIS A 94 8.95 0.18 -6.69
N LEU A 95 8.74 1.36 -6.12
CA LEU A 95 7.78 2.33 -6.65
C LEU A 95 8.48 3.57 -7.17
N ALA A 96 8.13 4.00 -8.38
CA ALA A 96 8.78 5.11 -9.06
C ALA A 96 7.85 6.31 -9.28
N CYS A 97 8.31 7.50 -8.87
CA CYS A 97 7.61 8.77 -9.04
C CYS A 97 8.58 9.89 -9.45
N PHE A 98 8.10 10.98 -10.02
CA PHE A 98 8.94 12.14 -10.39
C PHE A 98 9.30 13.04 -9.19
N CYS A 99 8.66 12.86 -8.02
CA CYS A 99 8.95 13.68 -6.85
C CYS A 99 10.41 13.55 -6.41
N PRO A 100 11.06 14.65 -5.97
CA PRO A 100 12.39 14.61 -5.37
C PRO A 100 12.49 13.65 -4.18
N LEU A 101 13.65 12.97 -4.04
CA LEU A 101 13.86 11.98 -2.98
C LEU A 101 13.99 12.59 -1.57
N ASP A 102 14.20 13.88 -1.46
CA ASP A 102 14.28 14.67 -0.22
C ASP A 102 12.93 15.28 0.19
N ARG A 103 11.85 15.01 -0.56
CA ARG A 103 10.50 15.53 -0.30
C ARG A 103 9.50 14.39 -0.06
N PRO A 104 8.38 14.66 0.65
CA PRO A 104 7.27 13.72 0.77
C PRO A 104 6.72 13.30 -0.60
N CYS A 105 6.40 12.00 -0.75
CA CYS A 105 5.75 11.49 -1.95
C CYS A 105 4.66 10.48 -1.60
N HIS A 106 3.68 10.36 -2.48
CA HIS A 106 2.63 9.35 -2.37
C HIS A 106 3.16 7.92 -2.56
N ALA A 107 4.28 7.75 -3.26
CA ALA A 107 4.95 6.46 -3.39
C ALA A 107 5.36 5.89 -2.03
N ASP A 108 5.70 6.73 -1.05
CA ASP A 108 6.04 6.30 0.31
C ASP A 108 4.81 5.76 1.06
N VAL A 109 3.65 6.37 0.83
CA VAL A 109 2.35 5.90 1.36
C VAL A 109 2.01 4.53 0.76
N LEU A 110 2.12 4.39 -0.56
CA LEU A 110 1.86 3.12 -1.25
C LEU A 110 2.84 2.01 -0.82
N LEU A 111 4.13 2.31 -0.69
CA LEU A 111 5.13 1.36 -0.18
C LEU A 111 4.75 0.86 1.22
N ARG A 112 4.36 1.77 2.12
CA ARG A 112 3.95 1.42 3.48
C ARG A 112 2.69 0.55 3.47
N MET A 113 1.71 0.87 2.63
CA MET A 113 0.47 0.10 2.52
C MET A 113 0.70 -1.27 1.88
N ALA A 114 1.59 -1.38 0.90
CA ALA A 114 1.93 -2.65 0.24
C ALA A 114 2.82 -3.56 1.10
N TYR A 115 3.61 -2.99 2.01
CA TYR A 115 4.42 -3.74 2.97
C TYR A 115 3.57 -4.35 4.10
N LYS A 116 2.55 -3.61 4.55
CA LYS A 116 1.72 -3.99 5.71
C LYS A 116 0.92 -5.32 5.58
N PRO A 117 0.49 -5.79 4.40
CA PRO A 117 -0.15 -7.11 4.26
C PRO A 117 0.85 -8.27 4.16
N MET A 118 2.14 -8.02 3.94
CA MET A 118 3.09 -9.09 3.62
C MET A 118 4.03 -9.44 4.80
N THR A 119 4.30 -8.51 5.73
CA THR A 119 5.44 -8.74 6.62
C THR A 119 5.12 -9.33 7.98
N LEU A 120 3.94 -9.07 8.55
CA LEU A 120 3.66 -9.62 9.89
C LEU A 120 3.41 -11.13 9.82
N ILE A 121 2.70 -11.58 8.79
CA ILE A 121 2.42 -13.01 8.60
C ILE A 121 3.69 -13.75 8.18
N GLU A 122 4.46 -13.23 7.22
CA GLU A 122 5.73 -13.86 6.81
C GLU A 122 6.80 -13.86 7.92
N GLU A 123 6.90 -12.80 8.72
CA GLU A 123 7.82 -12.76 9.86
C GLU A 123 7.42 -13.79 10.92
N ILE A 124 6.12 -13.96 11.16
CA ILE A 124 5.59 -14.98 12.07
C ILE A 124 5.82 -16.39 11.48
N ASP A 125 5.56 -16.60 10.18
CA ASP A 125 5.82 -17.87 9.49
C ASP A 125 7.28 -18.29 9.62
N ASN A 126 8.20 -17.38 9.33
CA ASN A 126 9.63 -17.67 9.46
C ASN A 126 10.06 -17.91 10.93
N ALA A 127 9.45 -17.23 11.89
CA ALA A 127 9.70 -17.49 13.31
C ALA A 127 9.17 -18.87 13.74
N LEU A 128 7.98 -19.26 13.28
CA LEU A 128 7.40 -20.59 13.51
C LEU A 128 8.28 -21.69 12.92
N ASP A 129 8.80 -21.52 11.70
CA ASP A 129 9.73 -22.48 11.07
C ASP A 129 11.02 -22.67 11.86
N ILE A 130 11.56 -21.60 12.47
CA ILE A 130 12.75 -21.68 13.34
C ILE A 130 12.40 -22.43 14.63
N LEU A 131 11.25 -22.14 15.23
CA LEU A 131 10.82 -22.77 16.48
C LEU A 131 10.50 -24.26 16.28
N ALA A 132 9.84 -24.63 15.19
CA ALA A 132 9.57 -26.01 14.83
C ALA A 132 10.86 -26.85 14.76
N ARG A 133 11.93 -26.30 14.14
CA ARG A 133 13.25 -26.96 14.11
C ARG A 133 13.84 -27.17 15.51
N LYS A 134 13.77 -26.16 16.38
CA LYS A 134 14.24 -26.29 17.78
C LYS A 134 13.45 -27.34 18.57
N ILE A 135 12.14 -27.45 18.33
CA ILE A 135 11.29 -28.49 18.93
C ILE A 135 11.76 -29.88 18.46
N CYS A 136 12.01 -30.07 17.17
CA CYS A 136 12.56 -31.33 16.63
C CYS A 136 13.94 -31.69 17.21
N GLU A 137 14.75 -30.69 17.57
CA GLU A 137 16.05 -30.87 18.25
C GLU A 137 15.92 -31.16 19.77
N GLY A 138 14.71 -31.23 20.31
CA GLY A 138 14.43 -31.56 21.71
C GLY A 138 14.39 -30.36 22.67
N GLN A 139 14.42 -29.12 22.18
CA GLN A 139 14.22 -27.94 23.01
C GLN A 139 12.74 -27.71 23.31
N THR A 140 12.22 -28.39 24.34
CA THR A 140 10.81 -28.28 24.78
C THR A 140 10.39 -26.85 25.17
N GLY A 141 11.34 -25.99 25.58
CA GLY A 141 11.08 -24.57 25.84
C GLY A 141 10.64 -23.75 24.62
N ALA A 142 10.84 -24.25 23.39
CA ALA A 142 10.38 -23.59 22.17
C ALA A 142 8.87 -23.80 21.90
N ILE A 143 8.24 -24.80 22.54
CA ILE A 143 6.82 -25.16 22.32
C ILE A 143 5.90 -24.01 22.73
N VAL A 144 6.11 -23.43 23.92
CA VAL A 144 5.26 -22.34 24.45
C VAL A 144 5.32 -21.10 23.55
N ILE A 145 6.50 -20.82 22.98
CA ILE A 145 6.70 -19.68 22.07
C ILE A 145 6.02 -19.97 20.72
N TYR A 146 6.10 -21.20 20.23
CA TYR A 146 5.45 -21.65 19.00
C TYR A 146 3.92 -21.51 19.09
N GLU A 147 3.31 -22.04 20.15
CA GLU A 147 1.84 -21.98 20.36
C GLU A 147 1.34 -20.53 20.43
N SER A 148 2.07 -19.65 21.10
CA SER A 148 1.72 -18.22 21.19
C SER A 148 1.78 -17.53 19.83
N LEU A 149 2.84 -17.76 19.05
CA LEU A 149 3.01 -17.16 17.73
C LEU A 149 2.01 -17.71 16.71
N GLU A 150 1.65 -18.98 16.81
CA GLU A 150 0.66 -19.62 15.94
C GLU A 150 -0.76 -19.07 16.18
N ALA A 151 -1.09 -18.73 17.44
CA ALA A 151 -2.32 -18.03 17.78
C ALA A 151 -2.35 -16.62 17.18
N ASP A 152 -1.27 -15.85 17.33
CA ASP A 152 -1.13 -14.51 16.75
C ASP A 152 -1.24 -14.53 15.22
N ARG A 153 -0.58 -15.51 14.57
CA ARG A 153 -0.68 -15.76 13.13
C ARG A 153 -2.12 -15.98 12.69
N SER A 154 -2.84 -16.84 13.41
CA SER A 154 -4.22 -17.21 13.11
C SER A 154 -5.15 -16.00 13.25
N ILE A 155 -4.94 -15.14 14.24
CA ILE A 155 -5.69 -13.89 14.42
C ILE A 155 -5.47 -12.95 13.22
N LEU A 156 -4.24 -12.85 12.73
CA LEU A 156 -3.90 -11.98 11.60
C LEU A 156 -4.53 -12.46 10.29
N ILE A 157 -4.43 -13.76 9.99
CA ILE A 157 -5.07 -14.38 8.82
C ILE A 157 -6.59 -14.21 8.87
N ASN A 158 -7.20 -14.42 10.05
CA ASN A 158 -8.64 -14.24 10.24
C ASN A 158 -9.06 -12.77 10.09
N ARG A 159 -8.24 -11.81 10.52
CA ARG A 159 -8.50 -10.37 10.30
C ARG A 159 -8.39 -9.99 8.83
N GLU A 160 -7.38 -10.46 8.11
CA GLU A 160 -7.26 -10.21 6.67
C GLU A 160 -8.44 -10.79 5.90
N THR A 161 -8.77 -12.07 6.12
CA THR A 161 -9.93 -12.72 5.49
C THR A 161 -11.26 -12.08 5.87
N THR A 162 -11.41 -11.59 7.11
CA THR A 162 -12.60 -10.83 7.54
C THR A 162 -12.67 -9.47 6.86
N MET A 163 -11.56 -8.75 6.77
CA MET A 163 -11.50 -7.45 6.07
C MET A 163 -11.77 -7.62 4.58
N ASP A 164 -11.27 -8.68 3.95
CA ASP A 164 -11.55 -9.00 2.56
C ASP A 164 -13.01 -9.39 2.33
N ARG A 165 -13.64 -10.11 3.28
CA ARG A 165 -15.08 -10.37 3.27
C ARG A 165 -15.92 -9.09 3.46
N ILE A 166 -15.50 -8.19 4.34
CA ILE A 166 -16.17 -6.89 4.54
C ILE A 166 -16.06 -6.04 3.28
N ARG A 167 -14.88 -5.95 2.67
CA ARG A 167 -14.64 -5.29 1.38
C ARG A 167 -15.50 -5.90 0.28
N ALA A 168 -15.56 -7.23 0.18
CA ALA A 168 -16.39 -7.94 -0.80
C ALA A 168 -17.90 -7.74 -0.57
N ARG A 169 -18.35 -7.54 0.68
CA ARG A 169 -19.74 -7.20 1.02
C ARG A 169 -20.09 -5.75 0.68
N GLY A 170 -19.18 -4.81 0.92
CA GLY A 170 -19.33 -3.40 0.51
C GLY A 170 -19.54 -3.24 -1.00
N ASN A 171 -18.90 -4.09 -1.82
CA ASN A 171 -19.08 -4.09 -3.28
C ASN A 171 -20.37 -4.74 -3.78
N LYS A 172 -21.08 -5.53 -2.96
CA LYS A 172 -22.38 -6.11 -3.35
C LYS A 172 -23.55 -5.17 -3.12
N SER A 173 -23.37 -4.10 -2.36
CA SER A 173 -24.42 -3.10 -2.07
C SER A 173 -24.49 -1.96 -3.10
N ALA A 174 -23.62 -1.94 -4.12
CA ALA A 174 -23.66 -0.97 -5.23
C ALA A 174 -24.45 -1.45 -6.46
N ALA A 175 -25.31 -2.47 -6.32
CA ALA A 175 -26.36 -2.76 -7.29
C ALA A 175 -27.64 -2.03 -6.88
N SER A 176 -27.74 -0.75 -7.23
CA SER A 176 -29.02 -0.02 -7.18
C SER A 176 -29.81 -0.30 -8.46
N PRO A 177 -31.15 -0.42 -8.40
CA PRO A 177 -31.97 -0.88 -9.52
C PRO A 177 -32.01 0.15 -10.64
N ARG A 178 -32.06 -0.34 -11.88
CA ARG A 178 -32.48 0.44 -13.05
C ARG A 178 -33.82 1.12 -12.75
N ALA A 179 -33.79 2.43 -12.53
CA ALA A 179 -34.96 3.27 -12.77
C ALA A 179 -34.89 3.72 -14.24
N CYS A 180 -35.61 3.01 -15.11
CA CYS A 180 -35.97 3.55 -16.41
C CYS A 180 -36.93 4.73 -16.17
N ALA A 181 -36.49 5.92 -16.57
CA ALA A 181 -37.38 6.99 -16.97
C ALA A 181 -38.03 6.60 -18.32
N GLU A 182 -39.33 6.86 -18.47
CA GLU A 182 -39.98 7.40 -19.68
C GLU A 182 -41.51 7.37 -19.49
N GLY A 183 -42.15 8.54 -19.65
CA GLY A 183 -43.59 8.78 -19.54
C GLY A 183 -43.91 10.17 -19.01
#